data_AF-A0A7C3LCW5-F1
#
_entry.id   AF-A0A7C3LCW5-F1
#
_cell.length_a   1.000
_cell.length_b   1.000
_cell.length_c   1.000
_cell.angle_alpha   90.00
_cell.angle_beta   90.00
_cell.angle_gamma   90.00
#
_symmetry.space_group_name_H-M   'P 1'
#
loop_
_entity.id
_entity.type
_entity.pdbx_description
1 polymer ?
#
loop_
_entity_poly.entity_id
_entity_poly.type
_entity_poly.pdbx_seq_one_letter_code
_entity_poly.pdbx_strand_id
1 'polypeptide(L)'
;MPTAPLRSVTPTIDVYVKLAQYPIMSDRIRLRMREELFRRGVISQQKFEKEVKEMAVESQQREGLRDPSNQEDEATWQKRVEIVREMHTDMYFANNLGSALLDQLIEETLRNDETPDKATDLNFNPEIAPWALLFSQGEIYDALPPPEKEKIKHHLQEIKVVLIKRLMSDQLPFIAIARDVFTISDLRWVYDRMIGGGKIGGKASGMMLAWKILAKNEPDWGPHIQQQVAIPETFFIGSEIIYEFIYHNKLTRFLNQKYLSKEEMEQQYPAIVKAHLAAELPDITVEQLRETLERLDGRPFIVRSSSLLEDHIDYSFAGQYRSYFCPNQRDPETNLAALKEAIKRVYASTFNPRAMAERQKHGLIDYDERMAIMIQPLVGHVYGRYFLPTVIGTGRSDTPWHKNTAMQVEDGCLRLVWGLAGRIVDPLNTQQSSIIMLSHPQKRPELTEGTPYSQTQREVRLIDLDANEQKTVPVKKILKPDYPFLEYVATPDPDISDSYHITFDYLAQDPKFVKLMRSALMRLKKVYQKPVVVEFTVDIIPTRTGVDYKLYILQCHTSD
;
A
#
# COMPACT_ATOMS: atom_id res chain seq x y z
N MET A 1 -51.13 -19.75 -16.70
CA MET A 1 -50.51 -20.08 -15.41
C MET A 1 -51.04 -19.10 -14.39
N PRO A 2 -51.64 -19.52 -13.26
CA PRO A 2 -52.19 -18.56 -12.32
C PRO A 2 -51.06 -17.86 -11.56
N THR A 3 -50.96 -16.57 -11.85
CA THR A 3 -50.31 -15.51 -11.08
C THR A 3 -50.94 -15.42 -9.69
N ALA A 4 -50.19 -15.75 -8.64
CA ALA A 4 -50.50 -15.33 -7.28
C ALA A 4 -49.21 -14.82 -6.63
N PRO A 5 -49.19 -13.61 -6.06
CA PRO A 5 -48.05 -13.15 -5.28
C PRO A 5 -47.94 -14.01 -4.02
N LEU A 6 -46.71 -14.38 -3.66
CA LEU A 6 -46.39 -15.01 -2.38
C LEU A 6 -46.76 -14.04 -1.26
N ARG A 7 -47.96 -14.15 -0.70
CA ARG A 7 -48.35 -13.44 0.53
C ARG A 7 -47.61 -14.08 1.70
N SER A 8 -46.50 -13.50 2.15
CA SER A 8 -46.08 -13.66 3.54
C SER A 8 -46.99 -12.80 4.43
N VAL A 9 -47.55 -13.38 5.48
CA VAL A 9 -48.60 -12.78 6.33
C VAL A 9 -48.07 -11.68 7.27
N THR A 10 -46.78 -11.32 7.19
CA THR A 10 -46.16 -10.29 8.03
C THR A 10 -45.56 -9.19 7.16
N PRO A 11 -45.97 -7.90 7.31
CA PRO A 11 -45.45 -6.77 6.54
C PRO A 11 -43.92 -6.66 6.54
N THR A 12 -43.26 -7.03 7.64
CA THR A 12 -41.78 -7.02 7.76
C THR A 12 -41.11 -8.03 6.84
N ILE A 13 -41.74 -9.18 6.59
CA ILE A 13 -41.19 -10.19 5.67
C ILE A 13 -41.29 -9.71 4.23
N ASP A 14 -42.34 -8.96 3.86
CA ASP A 14 -42.46 -8.37 2.53
C ASP A 14 -41.34 -7.35 2.28
N VAL A 15 -41.06 -6.48 3.25
CA VAL A 15 -39.91 -5.55 3.19
C VAL A 15 -38.60 -6.31 3.05
N TYR A 16 -38.37 -7.35 3.87
CA TYR A 16 -37.17 -8.17 3.79
C TYR A 16 -37.00 -8.84 2.42
N VAL A 17 -38.05 -9.48 1.89
CA VAL A 17 -38.03 -10.17 0.59
C VAL A 17 -37.80 -9.20 -0.56
N LYS A 18 -38.35 -7.99 -0.50
CA LYS A 18 -38.09 -6.94 -1.48
C LYS A 18 -36.64 -6.47 -1.43
N LEU A 19 -36.11 -6.17 -0.24
CA LEU A 19 -34.73 -5.71 -0.08
C LEU A 19 -33.70 -6.79 -0.44
N ALA A 20 -34.02 -8.07 -0.23
CA ALA A 20 -33.17 -9.19 -0.62
C ALA A 20 -32.91 -9.28 -2.14
N GLN A 21 -33.76 -8.66 -2.97
CA GLN A 21 -33.55 -8.55 -4.42
C GLN A 21 -32.49 -7.50 -4.80
N TYR A 22 -32.06 -6.67 -3.83
CA TYR A 22 -31.11 -5.57 -4.02
C TYR A 22 -29.94 -5.65 -3.03
N PRO A 23 -29.14 -6.73 -3.01
CA PRO A 23 -28.20 -7.03 -1.91
C PRO A 23 -27.06 -6.01 -1.74
N ILE A 24 -26.75 -5.22 -2.76
CA ILE A 24 -25.72 -4.16 -2.68
C ILE A 24 -26.35 -2.81 -2.28
N MET A 25 -27.59 -2.57 -2.71
CA MET A 25 -28.30 -1.30 -2.53
C MET A 25 -29.19 -1.28 -1.28
N SER A 26 -29.44 -2.45 -0.67
CA SER A 26 -30.32 -2.61 0.50
C SER A 26 -29.92 -1.68 1.64
N ASP A 27 -28.64 -1.47 1.84
CA ASP A 27 -28.12 -0.63 2.94
C ASP A 27 -28.48 0.84 2.70
N ARG A 28 -28.39 1.30 1.44
CA ARG A 28 -28.78 2.66 1.03
C ARG A 28 -30.30 2.84 1.12
N ILE A 29 -31.06 1.82 0.71
CA ILE A 29 -32.52 1.84 0.81
C ILE A 29 -32.95 1.87 2.28
N ARG A 30 -32.34 1.07 3.16
CA ARG A 30 -32.61 1.09 4.61
C ARG A 30 -32.25 2.41 5.27
N LEU A 31 -31.18 3.06 4.82
CA LEU A 31 -30.86 4.42 5.28
C LEU A 31 -31.99 5.40 4.94
N ARG A 32 -32.47 5.40 3.69
CA ARG A 32 -33.62 6.21 3.25
C ARG A 32 -34.89 5.88 4.03
N MET A 33 -35.13 4.60 4.30
CA MET A 33 -36.25 4.16 5.13
C MET A 33 -36.19 4.77 6.53
N ARG A 34 -35.02 4.79 7.18
CA ARG A 34 -34.83 5.46 8.48
C ARG A 34 -35.04 6.96 8.41
N GLU A 35 -34.50 7.63 7.40
CA GLU A 35 -34.73 9.07 7.21
C GLU A 35 -36.23 9.40 7.09
N GLU A 36 -36.99 8.56 6.40
CA GLU A 36 -38.43 8.73 6.25
C GLU A 36 -39.19 8.49 7.55
N LEU A 37 -38.79 7.47 8.33
CA LEU A 37 -39.33 7.21 9.67
C LEU A 37 -39.13 8.40 10.61
N PHE A 38 -37.94 9.01 10.58
CA PHE A 38 -37.62 10.16 11.43
C PHE A 38 -38.35 11.42 10.95
N ARG A 39 -38.35 11.69 9.64
CA ARG A 39 -38.98 12.87 9.04
C ARG A 39 -40.48 12.90 9.29
N ARG A 40 -41.14 11.75 9.25
CA ARG A 40 -42.58 11.63 9.51
C ARG A 40 -42.93 11.55 10.99
N GLY A 41 -41.93 11.59 11.88
CA GLY A 41 -42.13 11.53 13.33
C GLY A 41 -42.63 10.18 13.83
N VAL A 42 -42.44 9.09 13.07
CA VAL A 42 -42.81 7.72 13.49
C VAL A 42 -42.02 7.32 14.73
N ILE A 43 -40.73 7.66 14.74
CA ILE A 43 -39.83 7.51 15.88
C ILE A 43 -38.76 8.61 15.79
N SER A 44 -38.28 9.12 16.93
CA SER A 44 -37.13 10.02 16.94
C SER A 44 -35.84 9.23 16.80
N GLN A 45 -34.82 9.81 16.15
CA GLN A 45 -33.52 9.16 15.97
C GLN A 45 -32.89 8.73 17.31
N GLN A 46 -32.99 9.58 18.35
CA GLN A 46 -32.47 9.25 19.68
C GLN A 46 -33.18 8.04 20.30
N LYS A 47 -34.51 7.94 20.14
CA LYS A 47 -35.28 6.81 20.66
C LYS A 47 -34.97 5.53 19.86
N PHE A 48 -34.86 5.63 18.54
CA PHE A 48 -34.54 4.51 17.66
C PHE A 48 -33.18 3.89 18.01
N GLU A 49 -32.12 4.69 18.11
CA GLU A 49 -30.78 4.17 18.46
C GLU A 49 -30.72 3.63 19.89
N LYS A 50 -31.54 4.16 20.81
CA LYS A 50 -31.67 3.60 22.16
C LYS A 50 -32.28 2.19 22.11
N GLU A 51 -33.38 2.02 21.40
CA GLU A 51 -34.06 0.73 21.24
C GLU A 51 -33.15 -0.31 20.55
N VAL A 52 -32.41 0.09 19.52
CA VAL A 52 -31.43 -0.79 18.84
C VAL A 52 -30.38 -1.32 19.82
N LYS A 53 -29.83 -0.45 20.68
CA LYS A 53 -28.85 -0.87 21.69
C LYS A 53 -29.46 -1.82 22.73
N GLU A 54 -30.66 -1.50 23.23
CA GLU A 54 -31.38 -2.36 24.18
C GLU A 54 -31.61 -3.76 23.57
N MET A 55 -32.08 -3.84 22.32
CA MET A 55 -32.29 -5.10 21.59
C MET A 55 -31.00 -5.87 21.29
N ALA A 56 -29.89 -5.16 21.03
CA ALA A 56 -28.58 -5.78 20.85
C ALA A 56 -28.09 -6.45 22.14
N VAL A 57 -28.24 -5.78 23.30
CA VAL A 57 -27.93 -6.36 24.61
C VAL A 57 -28.82 -7.59 24.89
N GLU A 58 -30.11 -7.50 24.60
CA GLU A 58 -31.03 -8.65 24.73
C GLU A 58 -30.63 -9.83 23.82
N SER A 59 -30.11 -9.56 22.62
CA SER A 59 -29.59 -10.59 21.72
C SER A 59 -28.37 -11.30 22.31
N GLN A 60 -27.43 -10.55 22.91
CA GLN A 60 -26.27 -11.14 23.58
C GLN A 60 -26.69 -12.10 24.70
N GLN A 61 -27.67 -11.69 25.51
CA GLN A 61 -28.21 -12.54 26.58
C GLN A 61 -28.86 -13.82 26.05
N ARG A 62 -29.62 -13.72 24.95
CA ARG A 62 -30.23 -14.89 24.28
C ARG A 62 -29.20 -15.86 23.72
N GLU A 63 -28.05 -15.34 23.28
CA GLU A 63 -26.92 -16.14 22.77
C GLU A 63 -25.97 -16.62 23.89
N GLY A 64 -26.31 -16.40 25.16
CA GLY A 64 -25.64 -16.98 26.32
C GLY A 64 -24.53 -16.13 26.92
N LEU A 65 -24.35 -14.88 26.48
CA LEU A 65 -23.40 -13.94 27.06
C LEU A 65 -23.95 -13.41 28.40
N ARG A 66 -23.17 -13.58 29.48
CA ARG A 66 -23.54 -13.19 30.84
C ARG A 66 -22.96 -11.85 31.26
N ASP A 67 -21.91 -11.41 30.58
CA ASP A 67 -21.32 -10.07 30.73
C ASP A 67 -21.20 -9.41 29.34
N PRO A 68 -22.31 -8.81 28.84
CA PRO A 68 -22.42 -8.09 27.57
C PRO A 68 -21.26 -7.17 27.19
N SER A 69 -20.66 -6.52 28.19
CA SER A 69 -19.68 -5.45 27.98
C SER A 69 -18.24 -5.96 27.88
N ASN A 70 -17.97 -7.20 28.31
CA ASN A 70 -16.61 -7.73 28.42
C ASN A 70 -16.39 -9.05 27.66
N GLN A 71 -17.45 -9.74 27.24
CA GLN A 71 -17.36 -11.06 26.60
C GLN A 71 -17.44 -11.02 25.06
N GLU A 72 -17.88 -9.91 24.49
CA GLU A 72 -17.94 -9.69 23.05
C GLU A 72 -16.92 -8.60 22.67
N ASP A 73 -16.10 -8.85 21.65
CA ASP A 73 -15.18 -7.83 21.16
C ASP A 73 -15.94 -6.72 20.43
N GLU A 74 -15.32 -5.53 20.33
CA GLU A 74 -15.96 -4.35 19.77
C GLU A 74 -16.44 -4.56 18.32
N ALA A 75 -15.71 -5.30 17.49
CA ALA A 75 -16.12 -5.52 16.10
C ALA A 75 -17.36 -6.42 16.02
N THR A 76 -17.43 -7.47 16.84
CA THR A 76 -18.60 -8.35 16.94
C THR A 76 -19.81 -7.60 17.51
N TRP A 77 -19.62 -6.76 18.53
CA TRP A 77 -20.68 -5.90 19.08
C TRP A 77 -21.23 -4.93 18.03
N GLN A 78 -20.36 -4.25 17.26
CA GLN A 78 -20.81 -3.34 16.20
C GLN A 78 -21.57 -4.08 15.10
N LYS A 79 -21.11 -5.27 14.69
CA LYS A 79 -21.81 -6.11 13.73
C LYS A 79 -23.21 -6.50 14.23
N ARG A 80 -23.34 -6.85 15.50
CA ARG A 80 -24.62 -7.17 16.14
C ARG A 80 -25.56 -5.97 16.14
N VAL A 81 -25.06 -4.80 16.55
CA VAL A 81 -25.83 -3.55 16.55
C VAL A 81 -26.34 -3.22 15.15
N GLU A 82 -25.53 -3.41 14.09
CA GLU A 82 -25.97 -3.16 12.72
C GLU A 82 -27.06 -4.13 12.26
N ILE A 83 -26.90 -5.44 12.50
CA ILE A 83 -27.92 -6.44 12.16
C ILE A 83 -29.25 -6.11 12.86
N VAL A 84 -29.19 -5.77 14.14
CA VAL A 84 -30.37 -5.35 14.92
C VAL A 84 -30.95 -4.06 14.34
N ARG A 85 -30.13 -3.08 13.96
CA ARG A 85 -30.57 -1.82 13.35
C ARG A 85 -31.31 -2.05 12.04
N GLU A 86 -30.81 -2.92 11.18
CA GLU A 86 -31.46 -3.26 9.91
C GLU A 86 -32.81 -3.93 10.14
N MET A 87 -32.86 -4.96 11.00
CA MET A 87 -34.11 -5.64 11.34
C MET A 87 -35.13 -4.69 11.97
N HIS A 88 -34.66 -3.78 12.83
CA HIS A 88 -35.50 -2.76 13.47
C HIS A 88 -36.01 -1.73 12.47
N THR A 89 -35.18 -1.34 11.51
CA THR A 89 -35.57 -0.47 10.38
C THR A 89 -36.69 -1.13 9.57
N ASP A 90 -36.48 -2.38 9.16
CA ASP A 90 -37.43 -3.14 8.34
C ASP A 90 -38.76 -3.29 9.10
N MET A 91 -38.71 -3.58 10.40
CA MET A 91 -39.90 -3.68 11.25
C MET A 91 -40.66 -2.35 11.37
N TYR A 92 -39.98 -1.26 11.75
CA TYR A 92 -40.62 0.04 11.90
C TYR A 92 -41.21 0.53 10.58
N PHE A 93 -40.48 0.38 9.48
CA PHE A 93 -40.94 0.81 8.18
C PHE A 93 -42.17 0.01 7.72
N ALA A 94 -42.11 -1.31 7.85
CA ALA A 94 -43.21 -2.20 7.50
C ALA A 94 -44.50 -1.90 8.28
N ASN A 95 -44.37 -1.60 9.57
CA ASN A 95 -45.51 -1.39 10.46
C ASN A 95 -46.12 0.01 10.39
N ASN A 96 -45.41 0.99 9.81
CA ASN A 96 -45.83 2.40 9.87
C ASN A 96 -45.96 3.09 8.50
N LEU A 97 -45.17 2.71 7.50
CA LEU A 97 -45.04 3.46 6.24
C LEU A 97 -45.47 2.69 4.99
N GLY A 98 -45.55 1.37 5.07
CA GLY A 98 -46.18 0.53 4.04
C GLY A 98 -45.35 0.31 2.77
N SER A 99 -45.80 -0.65 1.95
CA SER A 99 -45.03 -1.21 0.82
C SER A 99 -44.93 -0.24 -0.39
N ALA A 100 -45.92 0.63 -0.60
CA ALA A 100 -45.90 1.59 -1.71
C ALA A 100 -44.80 2.65 -1.58
N LEU A 101 -44.54 3.13 -0.35
CA LEU A 101 -43.45 4.08 -0.11
C LEU A 101 -42.09 3.39 -0.24
N LEU A 102 -41.99 2.11 0.16
CA LEU A 102 -40.78 1.32 -0.07
C LEU A 102 -40.46 1.22 -1.57
N ASP A 103 -41.46 0.91 -2.41
CA ASP A 103 -41.28 0.81 -3.86
C ASP A 103 -40.80 2.14 -4.46
N GLN A 104 -41.35 3.26 -4.00
CA GLN A 104 -40.89 4.60 -4.40
C GLN A 104 -39.43 4.85 -3.98
N LEU A 105 -39.07 4.54 -2.72
CA LEU A 105 -37.69 4.71 -2.24
C LEU A 105 -36.70 3.83 -3.01
N ILE A 106 -37.11 2.61 -3.39
CA ILE A 106 -36.32 1.72 -4.24
C ILE A 106 -36.12 2.37 -5.61
N GLU A 107 -37.18 2.83 -6.27
CA GLU A 107 -37.09 3.48 -7.58
C GLU A 107 -36.20 4.74 -7.56
N GLU A 108 -36.36 5.60 -6.54
CA GLU A 108 -35.53 6.80 -6.38
C GLU A 108 -34.05 6.46 -6.16
N THR A 109 -33.78 5.44 -5.34
CA THR A 109 -32.41 4.97 -5.07
C THR A 109 -31.78 4.37 -6.33
N LEU A 110 -32.56 3.70 -7.18
CA LEU A 110 -32.11 3.15 -8.46
C LEU A 110 -31.87 4.24 -9.52
N ARG A 111 -32.63 5.34 -9.49
CA ARG A 111 -32.52 6.43 -10.47
C ARG A 111 -31.39 7.43 -10.21
N ASN A 112 -30.72 7.37 -9.04
CA ASN A 112 -29.71 8.37 -8.63
C ASN A 112 -30.24 9.82 -8.64
N ASP A 113 -31.55 10.03 -8.44
CA ASP A 113 -32.15 11.37 -8.34
C ASP A 113 -31.82 11.99 -6.96
N GLU A 114 -30.61 12.53 -6.82
CA GLU A 114 -30.25 13.38 -5.69
C GLU A 114 -30.74 14.81 -5.95
N THR A 115 -31.78 15.24 -5.25
CA THR A 115 -32.04 16.68 -5.08
C THR A 115 -30.88 17.30 -4.29
N PRO A 116 -30.18 18.33 -4.81
CA PRO A 116 -28.95 18.88 -4.22
C PRO A 116 -29.08 19.47 -2.80
N ASP A 117 -30.29 19.72 -2.32
CA ASP A 117 -30.55 20.51 -1.11
C ASP A 117 -30.28 19.79 0.23
N LYS A 118 -29.79 18.54 0.22
CA LYS A 118 -29.54 17.74 1.44
C LYS A 118 -28.09 17.32 1.66
N ALA A 119 -27.14 17.75 0.82
CA ALA A 119 -25.74 17.35 0.89
C ALA A 119 -24.94 17.99 2.05
N THR A 120 -25.56 18.82 2.88
CA THR A 120 -24.87 19.65 3.88
C THR A 120 -24.62 19.00 5.23
N ASP A 121 -25.24 17.86 5.56
CA ASP A 121 -25.00 17.15 6.83
C ASP A 121 -24.56 15.70 6.57
N LEU A 122 -23.45 15.27 7.19
CA LEU A 122 -23.07 13.86 7.24
C LEU A 122 -24.04 13.10 8.14
N ASN A 123 -25.11 12.56 7.55
CA ASN A 123 -26.15 11.79 8.26
C ASN A 123 -25.68 10.41 8.76
N PHE A 124 -24.39 10.10 8.66
CA PHE A 124 -23.82 8.83 9.10
C PHE A 124 -22.46 9.07 9.79
N ASN A 125 -22.06 8.15 10.68
CA ASN A 125 -20.75 8.20 11.31
C ASN A 125 -19.71 7.53 10.39
N PRO A 126 -18.73 8.28 9.84
CA PRO A 126 -17.72 7.71 8.94
C PRO A 126 -16.92 6.56 9.56
N GLU A 127 -16.63 6.62 10.85
CA GLU A 127 -15.77 5.65 11.54
C GLU A 127 -16.37 4.24 11.58
N ILE A 128 -17.69 4.09 11.38
CA ILE A 128 -18.38 2.79 11.32
C ILE A 128 -19.03 2.52 9.96
N ALA A 129 -18.98 3.48 9.04
CA ALA A 129 -19.61 3.34 7.72
C ALA A 129 -18.96 2.24 6.86
N PRO A 130 -19.74 1.50 6.05
CA PRO A 130 -19.20 0.59 5.05
C PRO A 130 -18.33 1.29 4.01
N TRP A 131 -17.40 0.56 3.38
CA TRP A 131 -16.53 1.09 2.34
C TRP A 131 -17.32 1.73 1.19
N ALA A 132 -18.36 1.07 0.71
CA ALA A 132 -19.18 1.56 -0.40
C ALA A 132 -19.78 2.94 -0.11
N LEU A 133 -20.24 3.18 1.12
CA LEU A 133 -20.80 4.46 1.53
C LEU A 133 -19.72 5.54 1.63
N LEU A 134 -18.57 5.23 2.24
CA LEU A 134 -17.46 6.17 2.36
C LEU A 134 -16.94 6.63 0.99
N PHE A 135 -16.79 5.69 0.04
CA PHE A 135 -16.33 6.02 -1.30
C PHE A 135 -17.38 6.77 -2.10
N SER A 136 -18.63 6.30 -2.10
CA SER A 136 -19.72 6.97 -2.82
C SER A 136 -19.90 8.42 -2.32
N GLN A 137 -19.96 8.63 -1.00
CA GLN A 137 -20.12 9.97 -0.44
C GLN A 137 -18.87 10.83 -0.67
N GLY A 138 -17.69 10.24 -0.48
CA GLY A 138 -16.42 10.92 -0.73
C GLY A 138 -16.30 11.40 -2.17
N GLU A 139 -16.67 10.58 -3.15
CA GLU A 139 -16.63 10.91 -4.58
C GLU A 139 -17.59 12.05 -4.93
N ILE A 140 -18.81 12.03 -4.38
CA ILE A 140 -19.79 13.12 -4.52
C ILE A 140 -19.19 14.43 -3.99
N TYR A 141 -18.66 14.41 -2.77
CA TYR A 141 -18.06 15.58 -2.13
C TYR A 141 -16.80 16.08 -2.84
N ASP A 142 -15.98 15.18 -3.37
CA ASP A 142 -14.74 15.55 -4.08
C ASP A 142 -15.05 16.20 -5.44
N ALA A 143 -16.18 15.83 -6.08
CA ALA A 143 -16.64 16.36 -7.36
C ALA A 143 -17.38 17.72 -7.28
N LEU A 144 -17.73 18.21 -6.09
CA LEU A 144 -18.45 19.47 -5.93
C LEU A 144 -17.61 20.68 -6.41
N PRO A 145 -18.25 21.72 -6.97
CA PRO A 145 -17.56 22.98 -7.32
C PRO A 145 -16.91 23.64 -6.09
N PRO A 146 -15.82 24.42 -6.27
CA PRO A 146 -15.09 25.05 -5.16
C PRO A 146 -15.94 25.77 -4.08
N PRO A 147 -16.96 26.58 -4.41
CA PRO A 147 -17.75 27.28 -3.39
C PRO A 147 -18.61 26.35 -2.51
N GLU A 148 -19.06 25.22 -3.04
CA GLU A 148 -19.84 24.21 -2.30
C GLU A 148 -18.90 23.27 -1.55
N LYS A 149 -17.80 22.88 -2.19
CA LYS A 149 -16.76 22.04 -1.60
C LYS A 149 -16.14 22.68 -0.35
N GLU A 150 -15.99 24.00 -0.30
CA GLU A 150 -15.47 24.67 0.90
C GLU A 150 -16.43 24.56 2.10
N LYS A 151 -17.75 24.55 1.86
CA LYS A 151 -18.76 24.39 2.94
C LYS A 151 -18.71 23.01 3.58
N ILE A 152 -18.51 21.98 2.76
CA ILE A 152 -18.47 20.55 3.17
C ILE A 152 -17.04 20.01 3.33
N LYS A 153 -16.04 20.88 3.35
CA LYS A 153 -14.62 20.49 3.40
C LYS A 153 -14.26 19.63 4.61
N HIS A 154 -14.82 19.97 5.76
CA HIS A 154 -14.60 19.25 7.02
C HIS A 154 -15.12 17.81 6.94
N HIS A 155 -16.30 17.62 6.34
CA HIS A 155 -16.90 16.33 6.03
C HIS A 155 -16.08 15.47 5.07
N LEU A 156 -15.61 16.05 3.97
CA LEU A 156 -14.71 15.38 3.04
C LEU A 156 -13.39 14.99 3.73
N GLN A 157 -12.86 15.86 4.59
CA GLN A 157 -11.63 15.60 5.34
C GLN A 157 -11.80 14.44 6.33
N GLU A 158 -12.94 14.35 7.01
CA GLU A 158 -13.26 13.23 7.90
C GLU A 158 -13.30 11.89 7.15
N ILE A 159 -14.02 11.84 6.02
CA ILE A 159 -14.08 10.63 5.16
C ILE A 159 -12.68 10.22 4.72
N LYS A 160 -11.86 11.18 4.26
CA LYS A 160 -10.46 10.91 3.86
C LYS A 160 -9.65 10.34 5.01
N VAL A 161 -9.74 10.92 6.21
CA VAL A 161 -9.02 10.45 7.38
C VAL A 161 -9.43 9.02 7.73
N VAL A 162 -10.72 8.69 7.72
CA VAL A 162 -11.19 7.31 7.99
C VAL A 162 -10.67 6.34 6.94
N LEU A 163 -10.77 6.69 5.65
CA LEU A 163 -10.26 5.84 4.57
C LEU A 163 -8.74 5.63 4.68
N ILE A 164 -7.96 6.68 4.99
CA ILE A 164 -6.52 6.58 5.22
C ILE A 164 -6.21 5.68 6.43
N LYS A 165 -6.92 5.85 7.55
CA LYS A 165 -6.75 5.02 8.75
C LYS A 165 -6.99 3.54 8.46
N ARG A 166 -8.03 3.23 7.69
CA ARG A 166 -8.42 1.85 7.39
C ARG A 166 -7.55 1.21 6.31
N LEU A 167 -7.14 1.96 5.28
CA LEU A 167 -6.35 1.44 4.16
C LEU A 167 -4.84 1.45 4.41
N MET A 168 -4.31 2.46 5.09
CA MET A 168 -2.89 2.79 5.06
C MET A 168 -2.25 2.71 6.44
N SER A 169 -2.58 3.67 7.31
CA SER A 169 -1.87 3.86 8.57
C SER A 169 -2.72 4.60 9.60
N ASP A 170 -2.60 4.20 10.86
CA ASP A 170 -3.18 4.86 12.04
C ASP A 170 -2.23 5.89 12.68
N GLN A 171 -1.02 6.06 12.14
CA GLN A 171 -0.02 6.97 12.68
C GLN A 171 -0.43 8.42 12.43
N LEU A 172 -0.63 9.20 13.50
CA LEU A 172 -1.14 10.58 13.40
C LEU A 172 -0.24 11.48 12.51
N PRO A 173 1.10 11.45 12.59
CA PRO A 173 1.96 12.20 11.66
C PRO A 173 1.79 11.81 10.19
N PHE A 174 1.59 10.52 9.89
CA PHE A 174 1.30 10.08 8.52
C PHE A 174 -0.05 10.65 8.06
N ILE A 175 -1.10 10.47 8.87
CA ILE A 175 -2.46 10.95 8.56
C ILE A 175 -2.49 12.46 8.36
N ALA A 176 -1.73 13.21 9.16
CA ALA A 176 -1.66 14.66 9.09
C ALA A 176 -1.21 15.16 7.71
N ILE A 177 -0.26 14.47 7.08
CA ILE A 177 0.23 14.77 5.73
C ILE A 177 -0.72 14.16 4.68
N ALA A 178 -1.05 12.87 4.84
CA ALA A 178 -1.80 12.09 3.88
C ALA A 178 -3.19 12.69 3.57
N ARG A 179 -3.87 13.26 4.57
CA ARG A 179 -5.19 13.88 4.38
C ARG A 179 -5.17 15.11 3.48
N ASP A 180 -4.03 15.78 3.32
CA ASP A 180 -3.89 16.97 2.47
C ASP A 180 -3.31 16.61 1.08
N VAL A 181 -2.74 15.40 0.96
CA VAL A 181 -2.11 14.90 -0.25
C VAL A 181 -3.06 14.04 -1.09
N PHE A 182 -3.72 13.04 -0.50
CA PHE A 182 -4.57 12.09 -1.24
C PHE A 182 -5.92 12.70 -1.64
N THR A 183 -6.48 12.24 -2.75
CA THR A 183 -7.89 12.45 -3.13
C THR A 183 -8.71 11.18 -2.85
N ILE A 184 -10.04 11.24 -2.98
CA ILE A 184 -10.86 10.02 -2.82
C ILE A 184 -10.57 9.01 -3.93
N SER A 185 -10.36 9.48 -5.16
CA SER A 185 -9.97 8.64 -6.30
C SER A 185 -8.66 7.87 -6.04
N ASP A 186 -7.72 8.47 -5.32
CA ASP A 186 -6.45 7.82 -5.00
C ASP A 186 -6.62 6.68 -3.99
N LEU A 187 -7.48 6.89 -3.00
CA LEU A 187 -7.81 5.89 -2.00
C LEU A 187 -8.64 4.75 -2.62
N ARG A 188 -9.52 5.07 -3.58
CA ARG A 188 -10.26 4.09 -4.37
C ARG A 188 -9.32 3.23 -5.19
N TRP A 189 -8.35 3.84 -5.87
CA TRP A 189 -7.34 3.14 -6.66
C TRP A 189 -6.56 2.10 -5.85
N VAL A 190 -6.25 2.41 -4.58
CA VAL A 190 -5.60 1.48 -3.63
C VAL A 190 -6.53 0.34 -3.26
N TYR A 191 -7.76 0.65 -2.86
CA TYR A 191 -8.74 -0.37 -2.46
C TYR A 191 -9.01 -1.37 -3.59
N ASP A 192 -9.19 -0.89 -4.83
CA ASP A 192 -9.49 -1.74 -6.00
C ASP A 192 -8.32 -2.66 -6.38
N ARG A 193 -7.13 -2.43 -5.83
CA ARG A 193 -5.91 -3.24 -6.04
C ARG A 193 -5.54 -4.06 -4.80
N MET A 194 -6.38 -4.02 -3.77
CA MET A 194 -6.18 -4.75 -2.53
C MET A 194 -6.92 -6.08 -2.57
N ILE A 195 -6.18 -7.16 -2.33
CA ILE A 195 -6.66 -8.51 -2.08
C ILE A 195 -6.92 -8.62 -0.58
N GLY A 196 -8.14 -8.97 -0.21
CA GLY A 196 -8.55 -9.10 1.19
C GLY A 196 -8.78 -7.77 1.92
N GLY A 197 -8.77 -7.83 3.25
CA GLY A 197 -9.03 -6.70 4.14
C GLY A 197 -7.81 -6.21 4.92
N GLY A 198 -8.00 -5.12 5.68
CA GLY A 198 -6.98 -4.50 6.50
C GLY A 198 -6.19 -3.38 5.79
N LYS A 199 -4.99 -3.12 6.28
CA LYS A 199 -4.10 -2.05 5.79
C LYS A 199 -3.10 -2.60 4.77
N ILE A 200 -2.61 -1.75 3.86
CA ILE A 200 -1.58 -2.08 2.86
C ILE A 200 -0.14 -2.06 3.44
N GLY A 201 0.03 -1.60 4.69
CA GLY A 201 1.31 -1.56 5.38
C GLY A 201 2.13 -0.29 5.10
N GLY A 202 3.23 -0.15 5.83
CA GLY A 202 4.07 1.06 5.84
C GLY A 202 4.73 1.34 4.50
N LYS A 203 5.56 0.43 3.97
CA LYS A 203 6.21 0.61 2.66
C LYS A 203 5.26 1.02 1.53
N ALA A 204 4.11 0.36 1.45
CA ALA A 204 3.10 0.70 0.45
C ALA A 204 2.55 2.11 0.68
N SER A 205 2.19 2.44 1.93
CA SER A 205 1.66 3.75 2.33
C SER A 205 2.67 4.87 2.08
N GLY A 206 3.93 4.70 2.48
CA GLY A 206 5.02 5.63 2.22
C GLY A 206 5.32 5.81 0.74
N MET A 207 5.33 4.74 -0.07
CA MET A 207 5.47 4.81 -1.52
C MET A 207 4.34 5.63 -2.16
N MET A 208 3.09 5.34 -1.80
CA MET A 208 1.91 6.03 -2.32
C MET A 208 1.91 7.51 -1.95
N LEU A 209 2.24 7.82 -0.69
CA LEU A 209 2.29 9.20 -0.21
C LEU A 209 3.38 10.00 -0.94
N ALA A 210 4.58 9.44 -1.06
CA ALA A 210 5.68 10.06 -1.78
C ALA A 210 5.33 10.30 -3.26
N TRP A 211 4.78 9.30 -3.95
CA TRP A 211 4.34 9.46 -5.33
C TRP A 211 3.35 10.62 -5.47
N LYS A 212 2.36 10.71 -4.58
CA LYS A 212 1.36 11.76 -4.65
C LYS A 212 1.91 13.14 -4.32
N ILE A 213 2.84 13.26 -3.37
CA ILE A 213 3.56 14.52 -3.12
C ILE A 213 4.28 15.02 -4.38
N LEU A 214 4.92 14.10 -5.11
CA LEU A 214 5.67 14.42 -6.33
C LEU A 214 4.78 14.68 -7.55
N ALA A 215 3.63 14.02 -7.63
CA ALA A 215 2.66 14.14 -8.71
C ALA A 215 1.74 15.37 -8.56
N LYS A 216 1.65 15.98 -7.37
CA LYS A 216 0.76 17.12 -7.13
C LYS A 216 1.31 18.42 -7.70
N ASN A 217 0.43 19.22 -8.29
CA ASN A 217 0.77 20.55 -8.81
C ASN A 217 0.74 21.63 -7.71
N GLU A 218 1.67 21.54 -6.76
CA GLU A 218 1.80 22.50 -5.65
C GLU A 218 3.12 23.27 -5.79
N PRO A 219 3.09 24.57 -6.17
CA PRO A 219 4.29 25.39 -6.35
C PRO A 219 5.09 25.59 -5.06
N ASP A 220 4.41 25.69 -3.92
CA ASP A 220 5.02 25.92 -2.60
C ASP A 220 5.91 24.76 -2.13
N TRP A 221 5.76 23.59 -2.74
CA TRP A 221 6.55 22.41 -2.42
C TRP A 221 7.87 22.35 -3.22
N GLY A 222 8.01 23.15 -4.29
CA GLY A 222 9.20 23.22 -5.12
C GLY A 222 8.92 23.07 -6.63
N PRO A 223 9.94 22.86 -7.46
CA PRO A 223 9.79 22.68 -8.90
C PRO A 223 8.84 21.54 -9.27
N HIS A 224 8.10 21.72 -10.36
CA HIS A 224 7.15 20.72 -10.84
C HIS A 224 7.87 19.59 -11.57
N ILE A 225 7.57 18.35 -11.17
CA ILE A 225 8.09 17.13 -11.81
C ILE A 225 6.99 16.08 -12.07
N GLN A 226 5.71 16.47 -11.96
CA GLN A 226 4.56 15.57 -12.00
C GLN A 226 4.53 14.64 -13.24
N GLN A 227 4.94 15.13 -14.41
CA GLN A 227 4.98 14.34 -15.65
C GLN A 227 6.11 13.29 -15.66
N GLN A 228 7.14 13.50 -14.84
CA GLN A 228 8.35 12.67 -14.78
C GLN A 228 8.29 11.63 -13.67
N VAL A 229 7.25 11.61 -12.83
CA VAL A 229 7.15 10.66 -11.71
C VAL A 229 6.02 9.64 -11.94
N ALA A 230 6.22 8.41 -11.50
CA ALA A 230 5.24 7.34 -11.48
C ALA A 230 5.52 6.35 -10.34
N ILE A 231 4.64 5.36 -10.20
CA ILE A 231 4.89 4.11 -9.47
C ILE A 231 4.65 2.95 -10.43
N PRO A 232 5.27 1.77 -10.22
CA PRO A 232 4.90 0.58 -10.95
C PRO A 232 3.46 0.16 -10.61
N GLU A 233 2.80 -0.59 -11.49
CA GLU A 233 1.44 -1.09 -11.28
C GLU A 233 1.39 -2.08 -10.10
N THR A 234 1.16 -1.54 -8.90
CA THR A 234 1.33 -2.28 -7.65
C THR A 234 0.00 -2.84 -7.16
N PHE A 235 0.02 -4.08 -6.70
CA PHE A 235 -1.10 -4.77 -6.05
C PHE A 235 -0.77 -5.02 -4.59
N PHE A 236 -1.79 -5.13 -3.75
CA PHE A 236 -1.63 -5.26 -2.30
C PHE A 236 -2.36 -6.50 -1.79
N ILE A 237 -1.79 -7.18 -0.80
CA ILE A 237 -2.52 -8.12 0.04
C ILE A 237 -2.66 -7.46 1.40
N GLY A 238 -3.90 -7.24 1.80
CA GLY A 238 -4.24 -6.56 3.04
C GLY A 238 -3.77 -7.33 4.27
N SER A 239 -3.47 -6.59 5.33
CA SER A 239 -2.85 -7.11 6.54
C SER A 239 -3.74 -8.04 7.39
N GLU A 240 -5.01 -8.25 7.05
CA GLU A 240 -5.88 -9.21 7.75
C GLU A 240 -5.72 -10.65 7.23
N ILE A 241 -5.28 -10.81 5.97
CA ILE A 241 -5.13 -12.13 5.33
C ILE A 241 -4.09 -13.01 6.04
N ILE A 242 -3.07 -12.43 6.66
CA ILE A 242 -2.09 -13.19 7.45
C ILE A 242 -2.76 -13.94 8.62
N TYR A 243 -3.77 -13.35 9.26
CA TYR A 243 -4.47 -14.00 10.35
C TYR A 243 -5.32 -15.16 9.86
N GLU A 244 -6.11 -14.94 8.81
CA GLU A 244 -6.89 -15.99 8.18
C GLU A 244 -5.98 -17.17 7.80
N PHE A 245 -4.84 -16.88 7.17
CA PHE A 245 -3.81 -17.86 6.85
C PHE A 245 -3.28 -18.59 8.09
N ILE A 246 -2.93 -17.88 9.16
CA ILE A 246 -2.40 -18.49 10.39
C ILE A 246 -3.45 -19.38 11.07
N TYR A 247 -4.69 -18.91 11.19
CA TYR A 247 -5.78 -19.62 11.86
C TYR A 247 -6.19 -20.87 11.08
N HIS A 248 -6.43 -20.73 9.77
CA HIS A 248 -6.81 -21.84 8.89
C HIS A 248 -5.79 -22.98 8.93
N ASN A 249 -4.50 -22.64 8.99
CA ASN A 249 -3.40 -23.61 8.98
C ASN A 249 -2.91 -24.04 10.37
N LYS A 250 -3.63 -23.68 11.44
CA LYS A 250 -3.29 -24.01 12.84
C LYS A 250 -1.86 -23.55 13.24
N LEU A 251 -1.37 -22.47 12.64
CA LEU A 251 -0.03 -21.92 12.87
C LEU A 251 0.04 -21.02 14.11
N THR A 252 -1.07 -20.86 14.84
CA THR A 252 -1.18 -20.05 16.07
C THR A 252 -0.16 -20.45 17.14
N ARG A 253 0.28 -21.72 17.16
CA ARG A 253 1.34 -22.23 18.03
C ARG A 253 2.69 -21.51 17.89
N PHE A 254 2.91 -20.78 16.79
CA PHE A 254 4.13 -19.98 16.58
C PHE A 254 3.98 -18.51 17.03
N LEU A 255 2.80 -18.05 17.41
CA LEU A 255 2.60 -16.66 17.84
C LEU A 255 3.35 -16.32 19.14
N ASN A 256 3.61 -17.31 20.00
CA ASN A 256 4.36 -17.14 21.24
C ASN A 256 5.88 -17.10 21.06
N GLN A 257 6.41 -17.27 19.82
CA GLN A 257 7.85 -17.19 19.54
C GLN A 257 8.48 -15.90 20.05
N LYS A 258 7.69 -14.83 20.12
CA LYS A 258 8.11 -13.50 20.59
C LYS A 258 8.59 -13.46 22.05
N TYR A 259 8.30 -14.50 22.83
CA TYR A 259 8.71 -14.61 24.24
C TYR A 259 9.88 -15.59 24.47
N LEU A 260 10.41 -16.18 23.41
CA LEU A 260 11.55 -17.10 23.51
C LEU A 260 12.88 -16.33 23.51
N SER A 261 13.94 -17.00 23.98
CA SER A 261 15.31 -16.50 23.79
C SER A 261 15.70 -16.48 22.30
N LYS A 262 16.72 -15.69 21.96
CA LYS A 262 17.20 -15.58 20.57
C LYS A 262 17.65 -16.93 20.02
N GLU A 263 18.36 -17.71 20.83
CA GLU A 263 18.85 -19.04 20.46
C GLU A 263 17.69 -20.01 20.18
N GLU A 264 16.66 -20.00 21.02
CA GLU A 264 15.45 -20.82 20.81
C GLU A 264 14.69 -20.40 19.55
N MET A 265 14.53 -19.09 19.31
CA MET A 265 13.92 -18.57 18.08
C MET A 265 14.70 -19.04 16.84
N GLU A 266 16.03 -18.95 16.85
CA GLU A 266 16.89 -19.39 15.75
C GLU A 266 16.77 -20.89 15.48
N GLN A 267 16.68 -21.71 16.53
CA GLN A 267 16.49 -23.16 16.40
C GLN A 267 15.12 -23.54 15.83
N GLN A 268 14.06 -22.81 16.20
CA GLN A 268 12.69 -23.12 15.77
C GLN A 268 12.34 -22.53 14.40
N TYR A 269 12.98 -21.44 13.98
CA TYR A 269 12.68 -20.73 12.74
C TYR A 269 12.66 -21.60 11.47
N PRO A 270 13.59 -22.55 11.24
CA PRO A 270 13.51 -23.45 10.08
C PRO A 270 12.22 -24.29 10.04
N ALA A 271 11.73 -24.75 11.20
CA ALA A 271 10.48 -25.50 11.30
C ALA A 271 9.26 -24.60 11.03
N ILE A 272 9.31 -23.35 11.48
CA ILE A 272 8.28 -22.33 11.18
C ILE A 272 8.19 -22.11 9.67
N VAL A 273 9.32 -21.87 9.00
CA VAL A 273 9.37 -21.69 7.55
C VAL A 273 8.80 -22.90 6.83
N LYS A 274 9.19 -24.12 7.22
CA LYS A 274 8.65 -25.35 6.63
C LYS A 274 7.14 -25.47 6.81
N ALA A 275 6.62 -25.14 7.98
CA ALA A 275 5.19 -25.16 8.26
C ALA A 275 4.41 -24.12 7.42
N HIS A 276 4.96 -22.91 7.26
CA HIS A 276 4.35 -21.87 6.41
C HIS A 276 4.35 -22.26 4.93
N LEU A 277 5.41 -22.90 4.44
CA LEU A 277 5.48 -23.36 3.05
C LEU A 277 4.47 -24.47 2.74
N ALA A 278 4.22 -25.35 3.73
CA ALA A 278 3.26 -26.44 3.62
C ALA A 278 1.78 -26.00 3.82
N ALA A 279 1.55 -24.82 4.39
CA ALA A 279 0.22 -24.26 4.62
C ALA A 279 -0.46 -23.79 3.32
N GLU A 280 -1.78 -23.66 3.31
CA GLU A 280 -2.56 -23.23 2.15
C GLU A 280 -3.11 -21.81 2.32
N LEU A 281 -3.15 -21.05 1.23
CA LEU A 281 -3.79 -19.73 1.20
C LEU A 281 -5.30 -19.90 0.98
N PRO A 282 -6.16 -19.00 1.49
CA PRO A 282 -7.60 -19.07 1.25
C PRO A 282 -7.95 -19.08 -0.23
N ASP A 283 -8.94 -19.88 -0.64
CA ASP A 283 -9.31 -20.06 -2.05
C ASP A 283 -9.65 -18.73 -2.75
N ILE A 284 -10.39 -17.85 -2.06
CA ILE A 284 -10.73 -16.52 -2.57
C ILE A 284 -9.48 -15.67 -2.84
N THR A 285 -8.46 -15.77 -1.97
CA THR A 285 -7.17 -15.10 -2.16
C THR A 285 -6.44 -15.69 -3.37
N VAL A 286 -6.47 -17.03 -3.54
CA VAL A 286 -5.81 -17.70 -4.67
C VAL A 286 -6.42 -17.26 -6.01
N GLU A 287 -7.74 -17.10 -6.09
CA GLU A 287 -8.40 -16.61 -7.31
C GLU A 287 -7.96 -15.18 -7.65
N GLN A 288 -7.97 -14.27 -6.68
CA GLN A 288 -7.52 -12.89 -6.88
C GLN A 288 -6.02 -12.80 -7.23
N LEU A 289 -5.20 -13.74 -6.76
CA LEU A 289 -3.80 -13.84 -7.16
C LEU A 289 -3.65 -14.31 -8.61
N ARG A 290 -4.56 -15.15 -9.12
CA ARG A 290 -4.58 -15.54 -10.53
C ARG A 290 -4.89 -14.34 -11.41
N GLU A 291 -5.93 -13.57 -11.07
CA GLU A 291 -6.27 -12.31 -11.76
C GLU A 291 -5.09 -11.32 -11.74
N THR A 292 -4.37 -11.24 -10.61
CA THR A 292 -3.17 -10.40 -10.49
C THR A 292 -2.06 -10.85 -11.44
N LEU A 293 -1.81 -12.16 -11.58
CA LEU A 293 -0.83 -12.69 -12.51
C LEU A 293 -1.21 -12.45 -13.97
N GLU A 294 -2.49 -12.57 -14.31
CA GLU A 294 -2.99 -12.24 -15.65
C GLU A 294 -2.72 -10.77 -15.99
N ARG A 295 -2.97 -9.85 -15.05
CA ARG A 295 -2.65 -8.42 -15.23
C ARG A 295 -1.14 -8.14 -15.30
N LEU A 296 -0.32 -8.96 -14.63
CA LEU A 296 1.13 -8.85 -14.74
C LEU A 296 1.65 -9.28 -16.11
N ASP A 297 0.90 -10.11 -16.87
CA ASP A 297 1.16 -10.45 -18.27
C ASP A 297 2.61 -10.91 -18.52
N GLY A 298 3.05 -11.90 -17.75
CA GLY A 298 4.41 -12.46 -17.86
C GLY A 298 5.54 -11.51 -17.46
N ARG A 299 5.27 -10.28 -17.00
CA ARG A 299 6.31 -9.36 -16.52
C ARG A 299 6.94 -9.90 -15.22
N PRO A 300 8.28 -9.90 -15.08
CA PRO A 300 8.93 -10.18 -13.81
C PRO A 300 8.44 -9.21 -12.73
N PHE A 301 8.24 -9.71 -11.51
CA PHE A 301 7.73 -8.91 -10.39
C PHE A 301 8.45 -9.25 -9.08
N ILE A 302 8.22 -8.43 -8.06
CA ILE A 302 8.72 -8.63 -6.70
C ILE A 302 7.56 -8.68 -5.71
N VAL A 303 7.62 -9.65 -4.80
CA VAL A 303 6.73 -9.77 -3.64
C VAL A 303 7.46 -9.19 -2.44
N ARG A 304 7.01 -8.04 -1.93
CA ARG A 304 7.63 -7.30 -0.84
C ARG A 304 6.75 -7.37 0.41
N SER A 305 7.38 -7.63 1.55
CA SER A 305 6.77 -7.44 2.86
C SER A 305 6.46 -5.96 3.07
N SER A 306 5.25 -5.61 3.52
CA SER A 306 4.88 -4.26 3.94
C SER A 306 4.31 -4.32 5.36
N SER A 307 5.19 -4.22 6.34
CA SER A 307 4.84 -4.28 7.76
C SER A 307 4.15 -2.99 8.21
N LEU A 308 3.24 -3.07 9.18
CA LEU A 308 2.62 -1.88 9.78
C LEU A 308 3.63 -1.04 10.58
N LEU A 309 4.69 -1.66 11.10
CA LEU A 309 5.77 -0.99 11.84
C LEU A 309 6.81 -0.30 10.93
N GLU A 310 6.81 -0.53 9.61
CA GLU A 310 7.84 0.02 8.72
C GLU A 310 7.83 1.55 8.62
N ASP A 311 6.68 2.18 8.89
CA ASP A 311 6.50 3.64 8.90
C ASP A 311 6.43 4.21 10.33
N HIS A 312 6.82 3.44 11.35
CA HIS A 312 6.82 3.94 12.72
C HIS A 312 7.82 5.10 12.85
N ILE A 313 7.35 6.21 13.43
CA ILE A 313 8.07 7.49 13.45
C ILE A 313 9.41 7.44 14.18
N ASP A 314 9.46 6.62 15.24
CA ASP A 314 10.64 6.52 16.11
C ASP A 314 11.58 5.38 15.70
N TYR A 315 11.11 4.45 14.86
CA TYR A 315 11.84 3.22 14.52
C TYR A 315 11.48 2.76 13.11
N SER A 316 12.33 3.05 12.13
CA SER A 316 12.13 2.48 10.79
C SER A 316 12.54 1.01 10.76
N PHE A 317 11.57 0.10 10.66
CA PHE A 317 11.81 -1.34 10.38
C PHE A 317 12.14 -1.61 8.91
N ALA A 318 12.46 -0.56 8.13
CA ALA A 318 12.81 -0.67 6.73
C ALA A 318 13.92 -1.70 6.50
N GLY A 319 13.66 -2.61 5.56
CA GLY A 319 14.61 -3.64 5.19
C GLY A 319 14.81 -4.73 6.23
N GLN A 320 14.00 -4.87 7.29
CA GLN A 320 14.11 -5.99 8.24
C GLN A 320 13.58 -7.32 7.68
N TYR A 321 12.52 -7.25 6.88
CA TYR A 321 11.80 -8.38 6.29
C TYR A 321 12.24 -8.67 4.84
N ARG A 322 11.93 -9.87 4.34
CA ARG A 322 12.41 -10.37 3.04
C ARG A 322 11.48 -9.99 1.89
N SER A 323 12.06 -9.80 0.71
CA SER A 323 11.34 -9.68 -0.56
C SER A 323 11.81 -10.76 -1.53
N TYR A 324 10.92 -11.21 -2.40
CA TYR A 324 11.15 -12.35 -3.30
C TYR A 324 10.85 -11.94 -4.73
N PHE A 325 11.85 -12.10 -5.61
CA PHE A 325 11.69 -11.86 -7.04
C PHE A 325 11.07 -13.08 -7.72
N CYS A 326 10.06 -12.83 -8.56
CA CYS A 326 9.35 -13.82 -9.35
C CYS A 326 9.55 -13.50 -10.83
N PRO A 327 10.32 -14.32 -11.57
CA PRO A 327 10.62 -14.06 -12.98
C PRO A 327 9.40 -14.14 -13.91
N ASN A 328 8.37 -14.91 -13.55
CA ASN A 328 7.08 -14.97 -14.22
C ASN A 328 7.12 -15.43 -15.70
N GLN A 329 8.02 -16.36 -16.05
CA GLN A 329 8.23 -16.84 -17.44
C GLN A 329 7.72 -18.28 -17.69
N ARG A 330 7.09 -18.94 -16.72
CA ARG A 330 6.55 -20.30 -16.87
C ARG A 330 5.06 -20.27 -17.20
N ASP A 331 4.43 -21.44 -17.27
CA ASP A 331 2.98 -21.54 -17.40
C ASP A 331 2.26 -20.91 -16.18
N PRO A 332 0.99 -20.49 -16.35
CA PRO A 332 0.25 -19.77 -15.31
C PRO A 332 0.20 -20.47 -13.95
N GLU A 333 0.04 -21.79 -13.91
CA GLU A 333 -0.06 -22.54 -12.65
C GLU A 333 1.29 -22.65 -11.94
N THR A 334 2.38 -22.83 -12.69
CA THR A 334 3.75 -22.76 -12.13
C THR A 334 4.06 -21.36 -11.57
N ASN A 335 3.68 -20.29 -12.28
CA ASN A 335 3.87 -18.92 -11.79
C ASN A 335 3.00 -18.63 -10.56
N LEU A 336 1.76 -19.13 -10.53
CA LEU A 336 0.88 -19.05 -9.36
C LEU A 336 1.47 -19.80 -8.17
N ALA A 337 2.02 -21.00 -8.37
CA ALA A 337 2.72 -21.73 -7.31
C ALA A 337 3.90 -20.93 -6.75
N ALA A 338 4.72 -20.31 -7.62
CA ALA A 338 5.84 -19.48 -7.21
C ALA A 338 5.40 -18.21 -6.45
N LEU A 339 4.33 -17.54 -6.88
CA LEU A 339 3.73 -16.40 -6.19
C LEU A 339 3.22 -16.79 -4.79
N LYS A 340 2.45 -17.90 -4.70
CA LYS A 340 1.97 -18.43 -3.41
C LYS A 340 3.14 -18.76 -2.49
N GLU A 341 4.19 -19.37 -3.01
CA GLU A 341 5.40 -19.68 -2.23
C GLU A 341 6.07 -18.40 -1.70
N ALA A 342 6.24 -17.38 -2.56
CA ALA A 342 6.80 -16.09 -2.17
C ALA A 342 6.00 -15.42 -1.05
N ILE A 343 4.66 -15.42 -1.14
CA ILE A 343 3.74 -14.91 -0.10
C ILE A 343 3.94 -15.66 1.22
N LYS A 344 3.92 -17.00 1.18
CA LYS A 344 4.13 -17.84 2.39
C LYS A 344 5.48 -17.57 3.04
N ARG A 345 6.53 -17.34 2.25
CA ARG A 345 7.86 -16.99 2.75
C ARG A 345 7.88 -15.59 3.38
N VAL A 346 7.15 -14.63 2.83
CA VAL A 346 6.97 -13.30 3.44
C VAL A 346 6.26 -13.43 4.79
N TYR A 347 5.16 -14.19 4.87
CA TYR A 347 4.48 -14.44 6.14
C TYR A 347 5.37 -15.17 7.15
N ALA A 348 6.16 -16.17 6.74
CA ALA A 348 7.12 -16.80 7.63
C ALA A 348 8.18 -15.82 8.18
N SER A 349 8.51 -14.77 7.41
CA SER A 349 9.52 -13.79 7.80
C SER A 349 9.11 -12.89 8.97
N THR A 350 7.82 -12.84 9.33
CA THR A 350 7.35 -12.13 10.55
C THR A 350 7.91 -12.75 11.83
N PHE A 351 8.22 -14.05 11.79
CA PHE A 351 8.84 -14.81 12.89
C PHE A 351 10.37 -14.85 12.79
N ASN A 352 10.98 -14.00 11.95
CA ASN A 352 12.42 -13.99 11.82
C ASN A 352 13.10 -13.57 13.14
N PRO A 353 14.07 -14.35 13.67
CA PRO A 353 14.69 -14.05 14.96
C PRO A 353 15.34 -12.66 15.01
N ARG A 354 15.93 -12.19 13.90
CA ARG A 354 16.51 -10.84 13.83
C ARG A 354 15.44 -9.77 13.92
N ALA A 355 14.32 -9.91 13.20
CA ALA A 355 13.23 -8.95 13.26
C ALA A 355 12.54 -8.95 14.64
N MET A 356 12.42 -10.11 15.29
CA MET A 356 11.90 -10.22 16.66
C MET A 356 12.83 -9.56 17.69
N ALA A 357 14.14 -9.81 17.58
CA ALA A 357 15.14 -9.18 18.45
C ALA A 357 15.15 -7.64 18.31
N GLU A 358 15.06 -7.12 17.08
CA GLU A 358 14.96 -5.68 16.85
C GLU A 358 13.67 -5.08 17.44
N ARG A 359 12.53 -5.78 17.34
CA ARG A 359 11.29 -5.34 18.02
C ARG A 359 11.45 -5.34 19.53
N GLN A 360 12.06 -6.38 20.10
CA GLN A 360 12.30 -6.47 21.54
C GLN A 360 13.19 -5.33 22.04
N LYS A 361 14.26 -5.02 21.31
CA LYS A 361 15.18 -3.91 21.61
C LYS A 361 14.48 -2.56 21.72
N HIS A 362 13.44 -2.33 20.93
CA HIS A 362 12.69 -1.08 20.89
C HIS A 362 11.36 -1.15 21.67
N GLY A 363 11.13 -2.20 22.47
CA GLY A 363 9.91 -2.34 23.28
C GLY A 363 8.64 -2.62 22.47
N LEU A 364 8.76 -3.07 21.22
CA LEU A 364 7.66 -3.29 20.27
C LEU A 364 7.29 -4.77 20.13
N ILE A 365 7.69 -5.63 21.07
CA ILE A 365 7.47 -7.08 20.98
C ILE A 365 5.99 -7.45 21.11
N ASP A 366 5.21 -6.66 21.87
CA ASP A 366 3.77 -6.83 22.04
C ASP A 366 2.94 -5.98 21.09
N TYR A 367 3.59 -5.18 20.23
CA TYR A 367 2.90 -4.54 19.13
C TYR A 367 2.40 -5.60 18.14
N ASP A 368 1.13 -5.48 17.76
CA ASP A 368 0.47 -6.39 16.83
C ASP A 368 1.01 -6.18 15.40
N GLU A 369 2.11 -6.85 15.09
CA GLU A 369 2.79 -6.79 13.80
C GLU A 369 1.99 -7.53 12.73
N ARG A 370 1.14 -6.78 12.01
CA ARG A 370 0.40 -7.30 10.86
C ARG A 370 1.24 -7.12 9.60
N MET A 371 1.39 -8.19 8.82
CA MET A 371 2.16 -8.15 7.58
C MET A 371 1.23 -8.03 6.38
N ALA A 372 1.21 -6.85 5.76
CA ALA A 372 0.70 -6.71 4.40
C ALA A 372 1.77 -7.11 3.38
N ILE A 373 1.37 -7.27 2.13
CA ILE A 373 2.29 -7.63 1.04
C ILE A 373 2.04 -6.73 -0.16
N MET A 374 3.10 -6.27 -0.81
CA MET A 374 3.06 -5.60 -2.11
C MET A 374 3.52 -6.56 -3.19
N ILE A 375 2.78 -6.65 -4.29
CA ILE A 375 3.18 -7.34 -5.51
C ILE A 375 3.41 -6.28 -6.58
N GLN A 376 4.65 -6.15 -7.04
CA GLN A 376 5.06 -5.02 -7.87
C GLN A 376 5.84 -5.50 -9.10
N PRO A 377 5.40 -5.20 -10.34
CA PRO A 377 6.19 -5.50 -11.53
C PRO A 377 7.51 -4.74 -11.49
N LEU A 378 8.56 -5.38 -11.95
CA LEU A 378 9.87 -4.75 -12.07
C LEU A 378 9.85 -3.76 -13.23
N VAL A 379 10.48 -2.61 -13.03
CA VAL A 379 10.71 -1.61 -14.09
C VAL A 379 12.12 -1.81 -14.61
N GLY A 380 12.25 -2.04 -15.92
CA GLY A 380 13.51 -2.36 -16.56
C GLY A 380 13.29 -2.84 -17.98
N HIS A 381 14.33 -3.40 -18.59
CA HIS A 381 14.30 -3.86 -19.97
C HIS A 381 14.96 -5.23 -20.10
N VAL A 382 14.62 -5.90 -21.20
CA VAL A 382 15.25 -7.15 -21.60
C VAL A 382 16.54 -6.83 -22.36
N TYR A 383 17.62 -7.48 -21.96
CA TYR A 383 18.90 -7.46 -22.65
C TYR A 383 19.40 -8.90 -22.82
N GLY A 384 19.31 -9.40 -24.05
CA GLY A 384 19.47 -10.83 -24.33
C GLY A 384 18.43 -11.66 -23.58
N ARG A 385 18.90 -12.61 -22.75
CA ARG A 385 18.06 -13.47 -21.89
C ARG A 385 17.79 -12.89 -20.50
N TYR A 386 18.31 -11.70 -20.20
CA TYR A 386 18.24 -11.12 -18.87
C TYR A 386 17.26 -9.95 -18.83
N PHE A 387 16.55 -9.82 -17.71
CA PHE A 387 15.76 -8.63 -17.40
C PHE A 387 16.38 -7.90 -16.21
N LEU A 388 16.57 -6.59 -16.36
CA LEU A 388 17.16 -5.76 -15.32
C LEU A 388 16.77 -4.27 -15.44
N PRO A 389 16.63 -3.55 -14.32
CA PRO A 389 16.56 -2.10 -14.30
C PRO A 389 17.85 -1.45 -14.80
N THR A 390 17.74 -0.34 -15.53
CA THR A 390 18.90 0.44 -15.99
C THR A 390 19.56 1.18 -14.83
N VAL A 391 18.76 1.83 -13.98
CA VAL A 391 19.23 2.62 -12.84
C VAL A 391 18.30 2.34 -11.68
N ILE A 392 18.81 1.69 -10.63
CA ILE A 392 18.10 1.59 -9.36
C ILE A 392 18.93 2.25 -8.27
N GLY A 393 18.27 2.88 -7.30
CA GLY A 393 18.99 3.60 -6.27
C GLY A 393 18.20 3.94 -5.03
N THR A 394 18.94 4.49 -4.08
CA THR A 394 18.40 5.09 -2.87
C THR A 394 18.81 6.55 -2.82
N GLY A 395 17.85 7.43 -2.58
CA GLY A 395 18.07 8.85 -2.40
C GLY A 395 17.84 9.24 -0.96
N ARG A 396 18.73 10.07 -0.40
CA ARG A 396 18.57 10.71 0.91
C ARG A 396 18.46 12.21 0.73
N SER A 397 17.48 12.83 1.37
CA SER A 397 17.31 14.30 1.31
C SER A 397 18.23 15.07 2.26
N ASP A 398 19.08 14.36 3.00
CA ASP A 398 20.13 14.89 3.87
C ASP A 398 21.50 14.36 3.44
N THR A 399 22.56 15.00 3.94
CA THR A 399 23.94 14.58 3.67
C THR A 399 24.66 14.24 4.98
N PRO A 400 25.15 13.01 5.17
CA PRO A 400 25.85 12.62 6.40
C PRO A 400 27.33 13.00 6.44
N TRP A 401 27.96 13.24 5.28
CA TRP A 401 29.42 13.47 5.17
C TRP A 401 29.91 14.87 5.58
N HIS A 402 29.01 15.84 5.81
CA HIS A 402 29.39 17.23 6.02
C HIS A 402 28.59 17.92 7.13
N LYS A 403 28.63 17.41 8.37
CA LYS A 403 28.09 18.15 9.53
C LYS A 403 28.90 19.40 9.91
N ASN A 404 30.12 19.59 9.36
CA ASN A 404 31.09 20.59 9.82
C ASN A 404 31.70 21.52 8.74
N THR A 405 31.12 21.61 7.55
CA THR A 405 31.60 22.54 6.50
C THR A 405 30.44 23.38 5.99
N ALA A 406 30.68 24.65 5.68
CA ALA A 406 29.70 25.60 5.13
C ALA A 406 29.10 25.20 3.76
N MET A 407 29.39 23.98 3.27
CA MET A 407 28.74 23.37 2.12
C MET A 407 27.32 23.00 2.52
N GLN A 408 26.33 23.58 1.83
CA GLN A 408 24.92 23.39 2.17
C GLN A 408 24.56 21.88 2.16
N VAL A 409 24.21 21.39 3.35
CA VAL A 409 23.86 20.01 3.70
C VAL A 409 22.53 19.57 3.06
N GLU A 410 21.91 20.44 2.25
CA GLU A 410 20.47 20.44 1.99
C GLU A 410 20.04 19.80 0.67
N ASP A 411 20.94 19.58 -0.29
CA ASP A 411 20.56 19.07 -1.63
C ASP A 411 20.42 17.53 -1.70
N GLY A 412 20.90 16.80 -0.70
CA GLY A 412 20.81 15.34 -0.62
C GLY A 412 21.87 14.56 -1.42
N CYS A 413 21.82 13.23 -1.32
CA CYS A 413 22.72 12.31 -2.03
C CYS A 413 21.98 11.10 -2.59
N LEU A 414 22.55 10.49 -3.63
CA LEU A 414 22.05 9.29 -4.27
C LEU A 414 23.09 8.18 -4.19
N ARG A 415 22.63 6.95 -3.99
CA ARG A 415 23.37 5.72 -4.22
C ARG A 415 22.74 4.98 -5.38
N LEU A 416 23.50 4.72 -6.45
CA LEU A 416 23.05 4.07 -7.68
C LEU A 416 23.75 2.74 -7.89
N VAL A 417 23.01 1.77 -8.44
CA VAL A 417 23.53 0.48 -8.91
C VAL A 417 22.86 0.11 -10.24
N TRP A 418 23.57 -0.70 -11.03
CA TRP A 418 23.03 -1.26 -12.28
C TRP A 418 22.40 -2.63 -11.99
N GLY A 419 21.19 -2.85 -12.49
CA GLY A 419 20.40 -4.06 -12.25
C GLY A 419 19.51 -3.98 -11.01
N LEU A 420 19.30 -5.11 -10.34
CA LEU A 420 18.40 -5.21 -9.18
C LEU A 420 19.13 -4.80 -7.89
N ALA A 421 18.44 -4.06 -7.04
CA ALA A 421 18.95 -3.70 -5.73
C ALA A 421 18.99 -4.91 -4.79
N GLY A 422 20.07 -5.00 -4.01
CA GLY A 422 20.12 -5.87 -2.85
C GLY A 422 19.42 -5.29 -1.63
N ARG A 423 19.49 -6.00 -0.50
CA ARG A 423 19.02 -5.46 0.78
C ARG A 423 19.90 -4.26 1.14
N ILE A 424 19.30 -3.08 1.18
CA ILE A 424 20.01 -1.84 1.49
C ILE A 424 20.00 -1.68 3.00
N VAL A 425 21.13 -1.99 3.64
CA VAL A 425 21.31 -1.83 5.09
C VAL A 425 21.82 -0.42 5.41
N ASP A 426 22.56 0.19 4.48
CA ASP A 426 23.09 1.54 4.61
C ASP A 426 23.16 2.19 3.21
N PRO A 427 22.45 3.32 2.98
CA PRO A 427 22.56 4.10 1.75
C PRO A 427 23.97 4.66 1.49
N LEU A 428 24.86 4.62 2.49
CA LEU A 428 26.23 5.13 2.44
C LEU A 428 27.27 4.02 2.26
N ASN A 429 26.85 2.76 2.17
CA ASN A 429 27.78 1.68 1.87
C ASN A 429 28.30 1.85 0.43
N THR A 430 29.56 2.28 0.32
CA THR A 430 30.24 2.55 -0.95
C THR A 430 30.65 1.28 -1.68
N GLN A 431 30.60 0.11 -1.03
CA GLN A 431 31.01 -1.13 -1.67
C GLN A 431 30.04 -1.47 -2.81
N GLN A 432 30.60 -1.50 -4.03
CA GLN A 432 29.90 -1.92 -5.24
C GLN A 432 28.70 -1.03 -5.62
N SER A 433 28.81 0.28 -5.40
CA SER A 433 27.80 1.25 -5.84
C SER A 433 28.40 2.61 -6.12
N SER A 434 27.67 3.42 -6.88
CA SER A 434 28.05 4.78 -7.25
C SER A 434 27.32 5.81 -6.39
N ILE A 435 28.04 6.80 -5.85
CA ILE A 435 27.46 7.84 -5.00
C ILE A 435 27.48 9.18 -5.72
N ILE A 436 26.31 9.80 -5.86
CA ILE A 436 26.17 11.13 -6.46
C ILE A 436 25.72 12.11 -5.39
N MET A 437 26.57 13.10 -5.11
CA MET A 437 26.25 14.23 -4.25
C MET A 437 25.48 15.28 -5.04
N LEU A 438 24.21 15.53 -4.76
CA LEU A 438 23.40 16.40 -5.62
C LEU A 438 23.83 17.87 -5.57
N SER A 439 24.48 18.33 -4.50
CA SER A 439 25.05 19.68 -4.44
C SER A 439 26.27 19.84 -5.35
N HIS A 440 27.09 18.80 -5.48
CA HIS A 440 28.30 18.80 -6.31
C HIS A 440 28.44 17.43 -7.01
N PRO A 441 27.62 17.15 -8.04
CA PRO A 441 27.57 15.82 -8.66
C PRO A 441 28.91 15.32 -9.23
N GLN A 442 29.80 16.26 -9.56
CA GLN A 442 31.14 15.99 -10.08
C GLN A 442 32.16 15.62 -8.99
N LYS A 443 31.87 15.88 -7.71
CA LYS A 443 32.73 15.50 -6.58
C LYS A 443 32.28 14.13 -6.06
N ARG A 444 33.00 13.08 -6.45
CA ARG A 444 32.67 11.68 -6.16
C ARG A 444 33.52 11.15 -5.01
N PRO A 445 32.95 10.90 -3.81
CA PRO A 445 33.71 10.43 -2.64
C PRO A 445 34.45 9.11 -2.89
N GLU A 446 33.90 8.24 -3.74
CA GLU A 446 34.43 6.92 -4.07
C GLU A 446 35.61 6.95 -5.06
N LEU A 447 35.80 8.07 -5.77
CA LEU A 447 36.89 8.27 -6.74
C LEU A 447 38.04 9.03 -6.07
N THR A 448 38.63 8.47 -5.01
CA THR A 448 39.80 9.06 -4.35
C THR A 448 41.08 8.81 -5.16
N GLU A 449 42.07 9.71 -5.07
CA GLU A 449 43.33 9.64 -5.82
C GLU A 449 44.03 8.28 -5.62
N GLY A 450 44.33 7.59 -6.74
CA GLY A 450 45.16 6.38 -6.78
C GLY A 450 44.50 5.12 -7.35
N THR A 451 43.20 4.87 -7.08
CA THR A 451 42.48 3.69 -7.63
C THR A 451 40.97 3.96 -7.85
N PRO A 452 40.59 4.87 -8.75
CA PRO A 452 39.21 5.37 -8.91
C PRO A 452 38.18 4.26 -9.16
N TYR A 453 38.56 3.16 -9.82
CA TYR A 453 37.61 2.11 -10.18
C TYR A 453 37.55 0.93 -9.21
N SER A 454 38.38 0.92 -8.16
CA SER A 454 38.48 -0.23 -7.24
C SER A 454 37.19 -0.51 -6.45
N GLN A 455 36.39 0.53 -6.22
CA GLN A 455 35.12 0.48 -5.47
C GLN A 455 33.86 0.35 -6.34
N THR A 456 34.02 0.32 -7.67
CA THR A 456 32.88 0.22 -8.60
C THR A 456 32.21 -1.15 -8.54
N GLN A 457 30.96 -1.21 -9.01
CA GLN A 457 30.15 -2.42 -8.97
C GLN A 457 30.77 -3.54 -9.81
N ARG A 458 31.07 -4.69 -9.17
CA ARG A 458 31.69 -5.86 -9.82
C ARG A 458 30.70 -6.95 -10.20
N GLU A 459 29.57 -7.02 -9.49
CA GLU A 459 28.52 -8.00 -9.72
C GLU A 459 27.19 -7.29 -9.97
N VAL A 460 26.34 -7.86 -10.82
CA VAL A 460 25.00 -7.39 -11.11
C VAL A 460 23.99 -8.46 -10.72
N ARG A 461 22.93 -8.03 -10.02
CA ARG A 461 21.75 -8.86 -9.79
C ARG A 461 20.75 -8.62 -10.90
N LEU A 462 20.17 -9.68 -11.44
CA LEU A 462 19.25 -9.61 -12.56
C LEU A 462 18.30 -10.81 -12.55
N ILE A 463 17.27 -10.75 -13.38
CA ILE A 463 16.40 -11.90 -13.66
C ILE A 463 16.91 -12.59 -14.91
N ASP A 464 17.18 -13.89 -14.82
CA ASP A 464 17.45 -14.75 -15.97
C ASP A 464 16.12 -15.35 -16.44
N LEU A 465 15.63 -14.88 -17.59
CA LEU A 465 14.30 -15.22 -18.11
C LEU A 465 14.23 -16.69 -18.55
N ASP A 466 15.27 -17.19 -19.22
CA ASP A 466 15.32 -18.59 -19.67
C ASP A 466 15.39 -19.56 -18.48
N ALA A 467 16.24 -19.24 -17.50
CA ALA A 467 16.37 -20.05 -16.30
C ALA A 467 15.17 -19.87 -15.35
N ASN A 468 14.39 -18.80 -15.52
CA ASN A 468 13.29 -18.40 -14.65
C ASN A 468 13.74 -18.28 -13.18
N GLU A 469 14.88 -17.61 -12.95
CA GLU A 469 15.43 -17.36 -11.61
C GLU A 469 16.18 -16.03 -11.50
N GLN A 470 16.36 -15.54 -10.28
CA GLN A 470 17.21 -14.37 -10.01
C GLN A 470 18.67 -14.81 -9.84
N LYS A 471 19.60 -14.17 -10.55
CA LYS A 471 21.04 -14.46 -10.48
C LYS A 471 21.84 -13.26 -10.02
N THR A 472 23.04 -13.54 -9.52
CA THR A 472 24.13 -12.57 -9.34
C THR A 472 25.26 -13.00 -10.27
N VAL A 473 25.68 -12.12 -11.17
CA VAL A 473 26.67 -12.43 -12.20
C VAL A 473 27.72 -11.32 -12.26
N PRO A 474 29.00 -11.60 -12.50
CA PRO A 474 30.01 -10.57 -12.72
C PRO A 474 29.62 -9.62 -13.86
N VAL A 475 29.72 -8.30 -13.64
CA VAL A 475 29.36 -7.25 -14.61
C VAL A 475 30.03 -7.48 -15.97
N LYS A 476 31.32 -7.78 -15.99
CA LYS A 476 32.11 -8.02 -17.22
C LYS A 476 31.59 -9.17 -18.10
N LYS A 477 30.82 -10.10 -17.53
CA LYS A 477 30.19 -11.19 -18.31
C LYS A 477 28.95 -10.72 -19.06
N ILE A 478 28.23 -9.76 -18.50
CA ILE A 478 26.93 -9.30 -19.00
C ILE A 478 27.06 -8.01 -19.79
N LEU A 479 27.71 -6.98 -19.23
CA LEU A 479 27.84 -5.68 -19.88
C LEU A 479 28.76 -5.79 -21.11
N LYS A 480 28.24 -5.44 -22.28
CA LYS A 480 28.96 -5.44 -23.56
C LYS A 480 28.76 -4.10 -24.29
N PRO A 481 29.58 -3.81 -25.32
CA PRO A 481 29.47 -2.57 -26.11
C PRO A 481 28.10 -2.32 -26.76
N ASP A 482 27.30 -3.37 -27.00
CA ASP A 482 25.97 -3.29 -27.59
C ASP A 482 24.84 -3.05 -26.57
N TYR A 483 25.15 -2.91 -25.29
CA TYR A 483 24.15 -2.61 -24.27
C TYR A 483 23.52 -1.23 -24.53
N PRO A 484 22.18 -1.12 -24.70
CA PRO A 484 21.54 0.10 -25.22
C PRO A 484 21.76 1.36 -24.37
N PHE A 485 22.02 1.18 -23.07
CA PHE A 485 22.19 2.29 -22.12
C PHE A 485 23.61 2.41 -21.58
N LEU A 486 24.60 1.85 -22.29
CA LEU A 486 25.99 1.74 -21.83
C LEU A 486 26.58 3.08 -21.40
N GLU A 487 26.43 4.12 -22.22
CA GLU A 487 26.95 5.47 -21.96
C GLU A 487 26.37 6.11 -20.69
N TYR A 488 25.15 5.72 -20.28
CA TYR A 488 24.48 6.29 -19.12
C TYR A 488 24.90 5.64 -17.80
N VAL A 489 25.36 4.37 -17.86
CA VAL A 489 25.63 3.57 -16.66
C VAL A 489 27.13 3.36 -16.42
N ALA A 490 27.95 3.35 -17.46
CA ALA A 490 29.34 2.94 -17.37
C ALA A 490 30.32 3.83 -18.14
N THR A 491 31.54 3.91 -17.60
CA THR A 491 32.69 4.58 -18.22
C THR A 491 33.66 3.51 -18.75
N PRO A 492 34.24 3.67 -19.96
CA PRO A 492 35.27 2.75 -20.47
C PRO A 492 36.48 2.66 -19.54
N ASP A 493 37.05 1.46 -19.44
CA ASP A 493 38.33 1.21 -18.77
C ASP A 493 39.46 1.76 -19.65
N PRO A 494 40.32 2.66 -19.13
CA PRO A 494 41.40 3.24 -19.93
C PRO A 494 42.49 2.23 -20.32
N ASP A 495 42.66 1.16 -19.53
CA ASP A 495 43.75 0.20 -19.69
C ASP A 495 43.32 -1.08 -20.41
N ILE A 496 42.02 -1.38 -20.44
CA ILE A 496 41.48 -2.63 -20.97
C ILE A 496 40.38 -2.34 -22.00
N SER A 497 40.67 -2.65 -23.27
CA SER A 497 39.67 -2.53 -24.35
C SER A 497 38.43 -3.38 -24.06
N ASP A 498 37.25 -2.84 -24.40
CA ASP A 498 35.94 -3.46 -24.20
C ASP A 498 35.63 -3.85 -22.73
N SER A 499 36.32 -3.20 -21.78
CA SER A 499 36.01 -3.26 -20.35
C SER A 499 35.40 -1.95 -19.90
N TYR A 500 34.45 -2.02 -18.97
CA TYR A 500 33.69 -0.86 -18.50
C TYR A 500 33.52 -0.93 -16.99
N HIS A 501 33.51 0.24 -16.35
CA HIS A 501 33.27 0.42 -14.93
C HIS A 501 31.91 1.09 -14.72
N ILE A 502 31.09 0.56 -13.80
CA ILE A 502 29.79 1.17 -13.47
C ILE A 502 30.05 2.43 -12.63
N THR A 503 29.72 3.59 -13.18
CA THR A 503 30.05 4.91 -12.62
C THR A 503 28.87 5.88 -12.60
N PHE A 504 27.94 5.76 -13.56
CA PHE A 504 26.86 6.71 -13.82
C PHE A 504 27.34 8.16 -14.03
N ASP A 505 28.54 8.36 -14.59
CA ASP A 505 29.14 9.68 -14.78
C ASP A 505 28.30 10.59 -15.67
N TYR A 506 27.68 10.03 -16.72
CA TYR A 506 26.76 10.76 -17.58
C TYR A 506 25.59 11.33 -16.78
N LEU A 507 24.93 10.52 -15.95
CA LEU A 507 23.79 10.96 -15.15
C LEU A 507 24.19 12.05 -14.13
N ALA A 508 25.38 11.94 -13.55
CA ALA A 508 25.92 12.97 -12.67
C ALA A 508 26.18 14.30 -13.40
N GLN A 509 26.49 14.27 -14.70
CA GLN A 509 26.73 15.44 -15.53
C GLN A 509 25.47 16.03 -16.16
N ASP A 510 24.42 15.23 -16.36
CA ASP A 510 23.19 15.69 -16.99
C ASP A 510 22.34 16.59 -16.05
N PRO A 511 22.17 17.89 -16.38
CA PRO A 511 21.37 18.80 -15.57
C PRO A 511 19.91 18.36 -15.41
N LYS A 512 19.34 17.64 -16.39
CA LYS A 512 17.95 17.16 -16.32
C LYS A 512 17.77 16.11 -15.22
N PHE A 513 18.68 15.13 -15.16
CA PHE A 513 18.67 14.08 -14.14
C PHE A 513 18.88 14.68 -12.74
N VAL A 514 19.92 15.49 -12.58
CA VAL A 514 20.25 16.12 -11.29
C VAL A 514 19.09 16.99 -10.80
N LYS A 515 18.48 17.79 -11.69
CA LYS A 515 17.33 18.63 -11.35
C LYS A 515 16.11 17.79 -10.95
N LEU A 516 15.82 16.70 -11.66
CA LEU A 516 14.71 15.79 -11.32
C LEU A 516 14.88 15.23 -9.90
N MET A 517 16.04 14.64 -9.62
CA MET A 517 16.31 14.00 -8.32
C MET A 517 16.36 15.00 -7.17
N ARG A 518 16.99 16.17 -7.37
CA ARG A 518 17.02 17.25 -6.37
C ARG A 518 15.62 17.78 -6.09
N SER A 519 14.82 18.01 -7.14
CA SER A 519 13.44 18.47 -6.98
C SER A 519 12.59 17.44 -6.24
N ALA A 520 12.76 16.16 -6.53
CA ALA A 520 12.04 15.08 -5.84
C ALA A 520 12.37 15.06 -4.33
N LEU A 521 13.65 14.99 -3.97
CA LEU A 521 14.06 14.93 -2.56
C LEU A 521 13.70 16.20 -1.79
N MET A 522 13.80 17.37 -2.42
CA MET A 522 13.43 18.65 -1.81
C MET A 522 11.91 18.72 -1.55
N ARG A 523 11.07 18.35 -2.54
CA ARG A 523 9.61 18.31 -2.37
C ARG A 523 9.21 17.37 -1.23
N LEU A 524 9.79 16.17 -1.20
CA LEU A 524 9.50 15.20 -0.15
C LEU A 524 9.91 15.72 1.22
N LYS A 525 11.16 16.16 1.40
CA LYS A 525 11.65 16.72 2.66
C LYS A 525 10.80 17.89 3.15
N LYS A 526 10.37 18.78 2.23
CA LYS A 526 9.53 19.93 2.54
C LYS A 526 8.17 19.52 3.10
N VAL A 527 7.52 18.53 2.47
CA VAL A 527 6.18 18.08 2.87
C VAL A 527 6.21 17.17 4.10
N TYR A 528 7.19 16.26 4.18
CA TYR A 528 7.39 15.41 5.36
C TYR A 528 7.91 16.19 6.58
N GLN A 529 8.46 17.38 6.38
CA GLN A 529 9.12 18.21 7.40
C GLN A 529 10.25 17.48 8.16
N LYS A 530 10.74 16.39 7.58
CA LYS A 530 11.81 15.54 8.08
C LYS A 530 12.66 15.05 6.91
N PRO A 531 13.94 14.71 7.13
CA PRO A 531 14.72 14.00 6.14
C PRO A 531 14.04 12.69 5.70
N VAL A 532 14.15 12.36 4.42
CA VAL A 532 13.55 11.17 3.81
C VAL A 532 14.59 10.31 3.12
N VAL A 533 14.29 9.01 3.09
CA VAL A 533 14.99 7.99 2.31
C VAL A 533 14.01 7.43 1.29
N VAL A 534 14.41 7.43 0.02
CA VAL A 534 13.57 6.99 -1.11
C VAL A 534 14.28 5.89 -1.86
N GLU A 535 13.64 4.73 -2.02
CA GLU A 535 14.06 3.73 -3.03
C GLU A 535 13.36 4.03 -4.35
N PHE A 536 14.11 4.03 -5.43
CA PHE A 536 13.60 4.39 -6.74
C PHE A 536 14.29 3.62 -7.86
N THR A 537 13.67 3.63 -9.03
CA THR A 537 14.29 3.27 -10.30
C THR A 537 14.03 4.35 -11.33
N VAL A 538 14.93 4.53 -12.28
CA VAL A 538 14.81 5.54 -13.35
C VAL A 538 14.86 4.86 -14.70
N ASP A 539 13.82 5.10 -15.50
CA ASP A 539 13.85 4.81 -16.93
C ASP A 539 14.48 5.97 -17.67
N ILE A 540 15.33 5.62 -18.63
CA ILE A 540 16.00 6.53 -19.55
C ILE A 540 15.21 6.50 -20.85
N ILE A 541 14.66 7.65 -21.25
CA ILE A 541 13.79 7.79 -22.42
C ILE A 541 14.55 8.56 -23.49
N PRO A 542 15.04 7.90 -24.55
CA PRO A 542 15.63 8.57 -25.70
C PRO A 542 14.59 9.48 -26.37
N THR A 543 14.98 10.70 -26.68
CA THR A 543 14.16 11.69 -27.39
C THR A 543 14.89 12.18 -28.64
N ARG A 544 14.21 12.92 -29.51
CA ARG A 544 14.83 13.50 -30.72
C ARG A 544 15.97 14.48 -30.41
N THR A 545 15.98 15.08 -29.23
CA THR A 545 16.90 16.18 -28.86
C THR A 545 17.81 15.83 -27.69
N GLY A 546 17.88 14.55 -27.30
CA GLY A 546 18.68 14.07 -26.17
C GLY A 546 17.91 13.01 -25.38
N VAL A 547 17.96 13.10 -24.05
CA VAL A 547 17.35 12.13 -23.15
C VAL A 547 16.40 12.81 -22.15
N ASP A 548 15.34 12.11 -21.77
CA ASP A 548 14.49 12.45 -20.63
C ASP A 548 14.41 11.26 -19.66
N TYR A 549 13.91 11.52 -18.45
CA TYR A 549 13.91 10.55 -17.37
C TYR A 549 12.51 10.38 -16.79
N LYS A 550 12.15 9.13 -16.48
CA LYS A 550 10.97 8.79 -15.70
C LYS A 550 11.39 8.15 -14.38
N LEU A 551 11.10 8.82 -13.28
CA LEU A 551 11.36 8.38 -11.92
C LEU A 551 10.19 7.53 -11.42
N TYR A 552 10.49 6.30 -11.01
CA TYR A 552 9.54 5.42 -10.35
C TYR A 552 9.88 5.30 -8.88
N ILE A 553 8.91 5.64 -8.02
CA ILE A 553 9.06 5.47 -6.57
C ILE A 553 8.74 4.02 -6.21
N LEU A 554 9.66 3.38 -5.49
CA LEU A 554 9.52 1.99 -5.03
C LEU A 554 9.24 1.90 -3.52
N GLN A 555 9.77 2.86 -2.75
CA GLN A 555 9.55 2.99 -1.31
C GLN A 555 9.96 4.39 -0.85
N CYS A 556 9.32 4.93 0.18
CA CYS A 556 9.76 6.15 0.84
C CYS A 556 9.45 6.08 2.34
N HIS A 557 10.39 6.49 3.18
CA HIS A 557 10.18 6.64 4.62
C HIS A 557 11.00 7.83 5.15
N THR A 558 10.66 8.33 6.33
CA THR A 558 11.49 9.33 7.02
C THR A 558 12.75 8.65 7.55
N SER A 559 13.87 9.38 7.59
CA SER A 559 15.05 8.93 8.33
C SER A 559 15.11 9.59 9.70
N ASP A 560 15.68 8.84 10.65
CA ASP A 560 15.94 9.27 12.02
C ASP A 560 16.97 10.40 12.11
#